data_AF-A0A2C9UM21-F1
#
_entry.id   AF-A0A2C9UM21-F1
#
_cell.length_a   1.000
_cell.length_b   1.000
_cell.length_c   1.000
_cell.angle_alpha   90.00
_cell.angle_beta   90.00
_cell.angle_gamma   90.00
#
_symmetry.space_group_name_H-M   'P 1'
#
loop_
_entity.id
_entity.type
_entity.pdbx_description
1 polymer ?
#
loop_
_entity_poly.entity_id
_entity_poly.type
_entity_poly.pdbx_seq_one_letter_code
_entity_poly.pdbx_strand_id
1 'polypeptide(L)' 'YTEKYLNGDFTLIYATVKGAGHVAPEYKPKECYFMIDRFFAYFPL' A
#
# COMPACT_ATOMS: atom_id res chain seq x y z
N TYR A 1 -5.59 -4.07 5.43
CA TYR A 1 -6.88 -3.50 4.97
C TYR A 1 -6.54 -2.53 3.87
N THR A 2 -7.29 -2.55 2.77
CA THR A 2 -7.05 -1.67 1.62
C THR A 2 -8.37 -1.04 1.20
N GLU A 3 -8.34 0.26 0.95
CA GLU A 3 -9.47 1.03 0.44
C GLU A 3 -9.02 1.93 -0.71
N LYS A 4 -9.87 2.05 -1.72
CA LYS A 4 -9.62 2.86 -2.91
C LYS A 4 -10.64 3.99 -2.98
N TYR A 5 -10.15 5.21 -3.12
CA TYR A 5 -10.96 6.40 -3.32
C TYR A 5 -10.77 6.92 -4.74
N LEU A 6 -11.86 7.37 -5.34
CA LEU A 6 -11.93 7.90 -6.70
C LEU A 6 -12.48 9.32 -6.65
N ASN A 7 -11.83 10.26 -7.33
CA ASN A 7 -12.33 11.62 -7.50
C ASN A 7 -11.94 12.16 -8.88
N GLY A 8 -12.88 12.12 -9.83
CA GLY A 8 -12.62 12.43 -11.24
C GLY A 8 -11.48 11.56 -11.78
N ASP A 9 -10.41 12.20 -12.24
CA ASP A 9 -9.22 11.54 -12.78
C ASP A 9 -8.21 11.10 -11.69
N PHE A 10 -8.48 11.41 -10.41
CA PHE A 10 -7.60 11.06 -9.30
C PHE A 10 -8.02 9.73 -8.64
N THR A 11 -7.03 8.89 -8.37
CA THR A 11 -7.16 7.66 -7.57
C THR A 11 -6.23 7.73 -6.37
N LEU A 12 -6.77 7.51 -5.17
CA LEU A 12 -6.02 7.35 -3.94
C LEU A 12 -6.21 5.93 -3.40
N ILE A 13 -5.11 5.28 -3.00
CA ILE A 13 -5.15 3.96 -2.35
C ILE A 13 -4.66 4.13 -0.91
N TYR A 14 -5.51 3.76 0.05
CA TYR A 14 -5.16 3.69 1.46
C TYR A 14 -4.99 2.23 1.86
N ALA A 15 -3.84 1.88 2.43
CA ALA A 15 -3.54 0.51 2.82
C ALA A 15 -2.84 0.46 4.18
N THR A 16 -3.14 -0.58 4.96
CA THR A 16 -2.49 -0.86 6.24
C THR A 16 -1.69 -2.15 6.20
N VAL A 17 -0.47 -2.10 6.74
CA VAL A 17 0.38 -3.29 6.93
C VAL A 17 0.18 -3.81 8.35
N LYS A 18 -0.49 -4.96 8.49
CA LYS A 18 -0.83 -5.51 9.80
C LYS A 18 0.44 -5.87 10.59
N GLY A 19 0.55 -5.33 11.79
CA GLY A 19 1.68 -5.58 12.70
C GLY A 19 2.96 -4.82 12.32
N ALA A 20 2.88 -3.82 11.44
CA ALA A 20 3.94 -2.85 11.23
C ALA A 20 3.85 -1.69 12.23
N GLY A 21 4.99 -1.13 12.63
CA GLY A 21 5.08 0.09 13.45
C GLY A 21 5.08 1.38 12.62
N HIS A 22 5.49 2.50 13.24
CA HIS A 22 5.57 3.81 12.55
C HIS A 22 6.48 3.76 11.32
N VAL A 23 7.64 3.10 11.44
CA VAL A 23 8.56 2.86 10.32
C VAL A 23 8.27 1.49 9.70
N ALA A 24 7.15 1.37 8.98
CA ALA A 24 6.64 0.08 8.52
C ALA A 24 7.64 -0.84 7.80
N PRO A 25 8.54 -0.35 6.92
CA PRO A 25 9.53 -1.19 6.26
C PRO A 25 10.54 -1.87 7.20
N GLU A 26 10.81 -1.31 8.39
CA GLU A 26 11.72 -1.93 9.36
C GLU A 26 11.08 -3.16 10.04
N TYR A 27 9.76 -3.14 10.24
CA TYR A 27 9.04 -4.22 10.91
C TYR A 27 8.51 -5.28 9.94
N LYS A 28 8.10 -4.85 8.74
CA LYS A 28 7.43 -5.67 7.72
C LYS A 28 8.01 -5.43 6.31
N PRO A 29 9.32 -5.67 6.10
CA PRO A 29 10.00 -5.32 4.86
C PRO A 29 9.43 -6.06 3.63
N LYS A 30 9.01 -7.32 3.78
CA LYS A 30 8.49 -8.12 2.67
C LYS A 30 7.14 -7.61 2.18
N GLU A 31 6.23 -7.32 3.11
CA GLU A 31 4.90 -6.80 2.81
C GLU A 31 5.01 -5.41 2.18
N CYS A 32 5.86 -4.54 2.72
CA CYS A 32 6.11 -3.22 2.14
C CYS A 32 6.72 -3.31 0.73
N TYR A 33 7.65 -4.25 0.49
CA TYR A 33 8.20 -4.49 -0.84
C TYR A 33 7.12 -4.92 -1.84
N PHE A 34 6.27 -5.88 -1.48
CA PHE A 34 5.19 -6.30 -2.38
C PHE A 34 4.16 -5.20 -2.61
N MET A 35 3.90 -4.34 -1.63
CA MET A 35 3.01 -3.19 -1.83
C MET A 35 3.59 -2.24 -2.89
N ILE A 36 4.86 -1.83 -2.76
CA ILE A 36 5.44 -0.86 -3.69
C ILE A 36 5.61 -1.43 -5.10
N ASP A 37 5.96 -2.71 -5.21
CA ASP A 37 6.03 -3.45 -6.49
C ASP A 37 4.67 -3.44 -7.21
N ARG A 38 3.59 -3.81 -6.51
CA ARG A 38 2.24 -3.81 -7.07
C ARG A 38 1.77 -2.41 -7.43
N PHE A 39 2.07 -1.41 -6.60
CA PHE A 39 1.69 -0.03 -6.83
C PHE A 39 2.31 0.50 -8.13
N PHE A 40 3.62 0.29 -8.35
CA PHE A 40 4.28 0.74 -9.58
C PHE A 40 3.86 -0.03 -10.83
N ALA A 41 3.48 -1.29 -10.67
CA ALA A 41 2.95 -2.09 -11.77
C ALA A 41 1.44 -1.86 -12.03
N TYR A 42 0.82 -0.88 -11.38
CA TYR A 42 -0.61 -0.57 -11.46
C TYR A 42 -1.52 -1.77 -11.13
N PHE A 43 -1.02 -2.72 -10.33
CA PHE A 43 -1.81 -3.82 -9.80
C PHE A 43 -2.55 -3.41 -8.52
N PRO A 44 -3.74 -3.97 -8.26
CA PRO A 44 -4.47 -3.73 -7.02
C PRO A 44 -3.66 -4.13 -5.78
N LEU A 45 -3.74 -3.28 -4.74
CA LEU A 45 -3.18 -3.52 -3.39
C LEU A 45 -4.14 -4.27 -2.48
#